data_AF-A0A8W8J177-F1
#
_entry.id   AF-A0A8W8J177-F1
#
_cell.length_a   1.000
_cell.length_b   1.000
_cell.length_c   1.000
_cell.angle_alpha   90.00
_cell.angle_beta   90.00
_cell.angle_gamma   90.00
#
_symmetry.space_group_name_H-M   'P 1'
#
loop_
_entity.id
_entity.type
_entity.pdbx_description
1 polymer ?
#
loop_
_entity_poly.entity_id
_entity_poly.type
_entity_poly.pdbx_seq_one_letter_code
_entity_poly.pdbx_strand_id
1 'polypeptide(L)'
;DNFSQVGIFWNQVLKPEERDRLVENIGNHLINTQKFIRDRAVKNFGQADPEFGRKLQAHLDSVSNVSKINVVLNGVKMSDK
;
A
#
# COMPACT_ATOMS: atom_id res chain seq x y z
N ASP A 1 -20.70 -8.59 11.44
CA ASP A 1 -19.97 -8.73 10.16
C ASP A 1 -18.45 -8.68 10.44
N ASN A 2 -17.59 -8.84 9.43
CA ASN A 2 -16.14 -8.93 9.62
C ASN A 2 -15.39 -7.59 9.49
N PHE A 3 -16.06 -6.49 9.13
CA PHE A 3 -15.41 -5.25 8.72
C PHE A 3 -15.75 -4.05 9.60
N SER A 4 -16.92 -4.04 10.25
CA SER A 4 -17.41 -2.92 11.07
C SER A 4 -16.45 -2.52 12.18
N GLN A 5 -15.89 -3.48 12.94
CA GLN A 5 -14.95 -3.15 14.03
C GLN A 5 -13.67 -2.50 13.50
N VAL A 6 -13.15 -2.99 12.36
CA VAL A 6 -11.96 -2.43 11.73
C VAL A 6 -12.26 -1.03 11.17
N GLY A 7 -13.45 -0.82 10.61
CA GLY A 7 -13.91 0.49 10.16
C GLY A 7 -14.05 1.49 11.32
N ILE A 8 -14.53 1.06 12.48
CA ILE A 8 -14.58 1.88 13.71
C ILE A 8 -13.17 2.21 14.18
N PHE A 9 -12.28 1.22 14.25
CA PHE A 9 -10.88 1.44 14.61
C PHE A 9 -10.21 2.48 13.70
N TRP A 10 -10.39 2.33 12.39
CA TRP A 10 -9.90 3.29 11.40
C TRP A 10 -10.44 4.69 11.64
N ASN A 11 -11.77 4.84 11.75
CA ASN A 11 -12.42 6.13 11.73
C ASN A 11 -12.40 6.88 13.06
N GLN A 12 -12.45 6.17 14.19
CA GLN A 12 -12.71 6.76 15.50
C GLN A 12 -11.55 6.61 16.48
N VAL A 13 -10.62 5.69 16.23
CA VAL A 13 -9.48 5.44 17.12
C VAL A 13 -8.19 6.01 16.55
N LEU A 14 -7.92 5.76 15.27
CA LEU A 14 -6.70 6.24 14.62
C LEU A 14 -6.79 7.70 14.22
N LYS A 15 -5.74 8.45 14.57
CA LYS A 15 -5.47 9.80 14.06
C LYS A 15 -4.99 9.75 12.60
N PRO A 16 -5.10 10.85 11.83
CA PRO A 16 -4.68 10.87 10.43
C PRO A 16 -3.26 10.36 10.19
N GLU A 17 -2.30 10.79 11.02
CA GLU A 17 -0.91 10.35 10.91
C GLU A 17 -0.69 8.87 11.26
N GLU A 18 -1.53 8.31 12.13
CA GLU A 18 -1.49 6.88 12.49
C GLU A 18 -2.05 6.02 11.35
N ARG A 19 -3.08 6.51 10.65
CA ARG A 19 -3.62 5.88 9.44
C ARG A 19 -2.57 5.80 8.33
N ASP A 20 -1.82 6.88 8.13
CA ASP A 20 -0.77 6.92 7.12
C ASP A 20 0.35 5.93 7.44
N ARG A 21 0.82 5.91 8.71
CA ARG A 21 1.81 4.91 9.17
C ARG A 21 1.31 3.47 9.04
N LEU A 22 0.04 3.22 9.35
CA LEU A 22 -0.56 1.89 9.21
C LEU A 22 -0.58 1.44 7.75
N VAL A 23 -0.98 2.33 6.84
CA VAL A 23 -1.00 2.08 5.40
C VAL A 23 0.41 1.80 4.88
N GLU A 24 1.40 2.60 5.27
CA GLU A 24 2.79 2.40 4.88
C GLU A 24 3.32 1.03 5.33
N ASN A 25 3.10 0.68 6.59
CA ASN A 25 3.53 -0.61 7.15
C ASN A 25 2.94 -1.79 6.37
N ILE A 26 1.63 -1.78 6.12
CA ILE A 26 0.95 -2.83 5.36
C ILE A 26 1.48 -2.85 3.91
N GLY A 27 1.57 -1.69 3.27
CA GLY A 27 2.01 -1.57 1.89
C GLY A 27 3.45 -2.06 1.66
N ASN A 28 4.35 -1.76 2.59
CA ASN A 28 5.74 -2.22 2.55
C ASN A 28 5.87 -3.74 2.69
N HIS A 29 4.99 -4.39 3.47
CA HIS A 29 4.93 -5.85 3.50
C HIS A 29 4.35 -6.47 2.23
N LEU A 30 3.48 -5.74 1.52
CA LEU A 30 2.81 -6.23 0.32
C LEU A 30 3.60 -5.98 -0.98
N ILE A 31 4.60 -5.09 -0.99
CA ILE A 31 5.25 -4.61 -2.22
C ILE A 31 5.77 -5.73 -3.13
N ASN A 32 6.39 -6.76 -2.55
CA ASN A 32 7.01 -7.87 -3.29
C ASN A 32 6.06 -9.04 -3.55
N THR A 33 4.79 -8.91 -3.14
CA THR A 33 3.79 -9.95 -3.37
C THR A 33 3.22 -9.89 -4.79
N GLN A 34 2.65 -11.00 -5.25
CA GLN A 34 2.01 -11.07 -6.56
C GLN A 34 0.83 -10.08 -6.66
N LYS A 35 0.59 -9.52 -7.85
CA LYS A 35 -0.42 -8.45 -8.04
C LYS A 35 -1.80 -8.82 -7.49
N PHE A 36 -2.27 -10.06 -7.71
CA PHE A 36 -3.60 -10.47 -7.25
C PHE A 36 -3.72 -10.47 -5.71
N ILE A 37 -2.62 -10.69 -4.98
CA ILE A 37 -2.59 -10.63 -3.51
C ILE A 37 -2.76 -9.18 -3.06
N ARG A 38 -2.04 -8.26 -3.71
CA ARG A 38 -2.17 -6.81 -3.47
C ARG A 38 -3.60 -6.33 -3.75
N ASP A 39 -4.17 -6.70 -4.89
CA ASP A 39 -5.53 -6.32 -5.28
C ASP A 39 -6.56 -6.85 -4.25
N ARG A 40 -6.38 -8.09 -3.77
CA ARG A 40 -7.23 -8.67 -2.71
C ARG A 40 -7.09 -7.92 -1.40
N ALA A 41 -5.87 -7.53 -1.01
CA ALA A 41 -5.64 -6.76 0.21
C ALA A 41 -6.32 -5.38 0.14
N VAL A 42 -6.14 -4.65 -0.95
CA VAL A 42 -6.80 -3.36 -1.20
C VAL A 42 -8.32 -3.50 -1.10
N LYS A 43 -8.90 -4.52 -1.74
CA LYS A 43 -10.33 -4.80 -1.63
C LYS A 43 -10.74 -5.09 -0.18
N ASN A 44 -9.99 -5.92 0.54
CA ASN A 44 -10.31 -6.32 1.91
C ASN A 44 -10.30 -5.14 2.88
N PHE A 45 -9.26 -4.31 2.86
CA PHE A 45 -9.20 -3.10 3.70
C PHE A 45 -10.21 -2.04 3.25
N GLY A 46 -10.52 -1.99 1.95
CA GLY A 46 -11.60 -1.18 1.39
C GLY A 46 -13.01 -1.56 1.86
N GLN A 47 -13.24 -2.82 2.28
CA GLN A 47 -14.50 -3.22 2.91
C GLN A 47 -14.67 -2.63 4.32
N ALA A 48 -13.56 -2.39 5.03
CA ALA A 48 -13.58 -1.74 6.35
C ALA A 48 -13.76 -0.22 6.22
N ASP A 49 -13.07 0.40 5.25
CA ASP A 49 -13.24 1.81 4.92
C ASP A 49 -12.73 2.13 3.49
N PRO A 50 -13.50 2.86 2.65
CA PRO A 50 -13.06 3.21 1.30
C PRO A 50 -11.79 4.09 1.24
N GLU A 51 -11.57 4.97 2.21
CA GLU A 51 -10.32 5.75 2.33
C GLU A 51 -9.14 4.83 2.60
N PHE A 52 -9.30 3.84 3.49
CA PHE A 52 -8.24 2.89 3.83
C PHE A 52 -7.77 2.12 2.59
N GLY A 53 -8.71 1.55 1.83
CA GLY A 53 -8.39 0.87 0.57
C GLY A 53 -7.68 1.78 -0.44
N ARG A 54 -8.16 3.02 -0.63
CA ARG A 54 -7.56 3.99 -1.55
C ARG A 54 -6.14 4.38 -1.15
N LYS A 55 -5.89 4.64 0.14
CA LYS A 55 -4.56 4.98 0.64
C LYS A 55 -3.57 3.84 0.43
N LEU A 56 -3.99 2.60 0.69
CA LEU A 56 -3.15 1.43 0.44
C LEU A 56 -2.81 1.25 -1.04
N GLN A 57 -3.79 1.43 -1.92
CA GLN A 57 -3.55 1.38 -3.37
C GLN A 57 -2.53 2.45 -3.80
N ALA A 58 -2.72 3.70 -3.35
CA ALA A 58 -1.82 4.80 -3.66
C ALA A 58 -0.38 4.54 -3.19
N HIS A 59 -0.21 3.99 -1.99
CA HIS A 59 1.12 3.61 -1.49
C HIS A 59 1.77 2.56 -2.37
N LEU A 60 1.05 1.48 -2.70
CA LEU A 60 1.55 0.39 -3.54
C LEU A 60 1.95 0.87 -4.95
N ASP A 61 1.18 1.79 -5.54
CA ASP A 61 1.48 2.37 -6.85
C ASP A 61 2.74 3.25 -6.80
N SER A 62 2.89 4.05 -5.74
CA SER A 62 4.07 4.87 -5.50
C SER A 62 5.34 4.02 -5.41
N VAL A 63 5.36 3.01 -4.53
CA VAL A 63 6.55 2.19 -4.30
C VAL A 63 6.88 1.27 -5.49
N SER A 64 5.87 0.82 -6.23
CA SER A 64 6.03 0.06 -7.49
C SER A 64 6.71 0.90 -8.56
N ASN A 65 6.34 2.18 -8.69
CA ASN A 65 6.99 3.09 -9.62
C ASN A 65 8.44 3.40 -9.22
N VAL A 66 8.71 3.63 -7.93
CA VAL A 66 10.09 3.81 -7.42
C VAL A 66 10.94 2.58 -7.73
N SER A 67 10.39 1.37 -7.54
CA SER A 67 11.08 0.12 -7.82
C SER A 67 11.44 -0.01 -9.31
N LYS A 68 10.50 0.32 -10.21
CA LYS A 68 10.75 0.34 -11.67
C LYS A 68 11.83 1.35 -12.05
N ILE A 69 11.77 2.56 -11.51
CA ILE A 69 12.77 3.62 -11.77
C ILE A 69 14.17 3.15 -11.34
N ASN A 70 14.29 2.56 -10.15
CA ASN A 70 15.58 2.09 -9.64
C ASN A 70 16.18 0.99 -10.53
N VAL A 71 15.35 0.07 -11.06
CA VAL A 71 15.80 -0.94 -12.02
C VAL A 71 16.34 -0.30 -13.29
N VAL A 72 15.65 0.69 -13.85
CA VAL A 72 16.09 1.42 -15.05
C VAL A 72 17.39 2.18 -14.81
N LEU A 73 17.47 2.96 -13.73
CA LEU A 73 18.66 3.77 -13.41
C LEU A 73 19.91 2.89 -13.17
N ASN A 74 19.74 1.74 -12.52
CA ASN A 74 20.84 0.81 -12.28
C ASN A 74 21.29 0.10 -13.57
N GLY A 75 20.36 -0.19 -14.49
CA GLY A 75 20.67 -0.75 -15.81
C GLY A 75 21.47 0.23 -16.69
N VAL A 76 21.14 1.52 -16.66
CA VAL A 76 21.86 2.56 -17.41
C VAL A 76 23.30 2.72 -16.90
N LYS A 77 23.52 2.75 -15.57
CA LYS A 77 24.87 2.89 -14.99
C LYS A 77 25.84 1.76 -15.31
N MET A 78 25.37 0.58 -15.73
CA MET A 78 26.22 -0.55 -16.12
C MET A 78 26.61 -0.52 -17.60
N SER A 79 25.97 0.32 -18.42
CA SER A 79 26.29 0.50 -19.85
C SER A 79 27.39 1.54 -20.08
N ASP A 80 27.66 2.40 -19.10
CA ASP A 80 28.59 3.54 -19.22
C ASP A 80 30.01 3.23 -18.68
N LYS A 81 30.37 1.95 -18.53
CA LYS A 81 31.72 1.51 -18.14
C LYS A 81 32.40 0.69 -19.23
#